data_AF-A0A443DV67-F1
#
_entry.id   AF-A0A443DV67-F1
#
_cell.length_a   1.000
_cell.length_b   1.000
_cell.length_c   1.000
_cell.angle_alpha   90.00
_cell.angle_beta   90.00
_cell.angle_gamma   90.00
#
_symmetry.space_group_name_H-M   'P 1'
#
loop_
_entity.id
_entity.type
_entity.pdbx_description
1 polymer ?
#
loop_
_entity_poly.entity_id
_entity_poly.type
_entity_poly.pdbx_seq_one_letter_code
_entity_poly.pdbx_strand_id
1 'polypeptide(L)'
;MDYPRSIRFGDFVLNRTRGCLQDSSGTERFLRPKSYRVLEVLAERRGQLVSKDDLVQATWPDVFVSDDSLAQCVSDIRRALGPEGMGLLRTVPRRGYMLVGPGSEAEEPVEPGWKRWMAWTSGLTAALIVAMATLWLAQPRDSVVELSAADGAVVQANELITARDWRRRGDNEEAQGLLEAVVADNPGHAGAWASLGLTYWLEVQHLAWGGGRREMARALEMVERAVALGGGARSHRLLAEMRLLSPFPEMRSHVDALANARAAVTIDPEDPDNLAVLAQALALTGRSDEAVLTIQQALRLDPTPQDWHHQVAGLSYLLAGEPARAAEELGPLYGAGTFANARWWPGWLFAASLAHAGRLEEAARVVTAALGHRPEQTVTGVAQSFDGLADESGLAIVLEGLRLAGMPG
;
A
#
# COMPACT_ATOMS: atom_id res chain seq x y z
N MET A 1 33.78 25.28 11.92
CA MET A 1 32.68 26.26 11.88
C MET A 1 32.02 26.25 13.24
N ASP A 2 31.97 27.41 13.89
CA ASP A 2 31.42 27.57 15.24
C ASP A 2 29.89 27.60 15.12
N TYR A 3 29.24 26.43 15.23
CA TYR A 3 27.78 26.35 15.13
C TYR A 3 27.16 26.94 16.41
N PRO A 4 26.07 27.71 16.30
CA PRO A 4 25.41 28.29 17.48
C PRO A 4 24.97 27.18 18.43
N ARG A 5 25.35 27.29 19.71
CA ARG A 5 25.08 26.28 20.76
C ARG A 5 23.58 26.11 21.04
N SER A 6 22.78 27.10 20.66
CA SER A 6 21.31 27.06 20.74
C SER A 6 20.69 27.74 19.52
N ILE A 7 19.58 27.20 19.01
CA ILE A 7 18.81 27.78 17.90
C ILE A 7 17.42 28.16 18.43
N ARG A 8 17.04 29.43 18.33
CA ARG A 8 15.73 29.93 18.75
C ARG A 8 14.77 30.03 17.56
N PHE A 9 13.54 29.54 17.71
CA PHE A 9 12.46 29.71 16.74
C PHE A 9 11.12 29.85 17.47
N GLY A 10 10.43 30.99 17.23
CA GLY A 10 9.27 31.37 18.04
C GLY A 10 9.65 31.45 19.52
N ASP A 11 8.85 30.77 20.35
CA ASP A 11 9.04 30.68 21.80
C ASP A 11 9.88 29.47 22.24
N PHE A 12 10.49 28.76 21.29
CA PHE A 12 11.27 27.56 21.55
C PHE A 12 12.77 27.78 21.35
N VAL A 13 13.56 27.09 22.17
CA VAL A 13 15.02 27.06 22.08
C VAL A 13 15.47 25.60 21.95
N LEU A 14 16.12 25.27 20.83
CA LEU A 14 16.77 23.99 20.63
C LEU A 14 18.20 24.06 21.16
N ASN A 15 18.48 23.36 22.25
CA ASN A 15 19.79 23.35 22.91
C ASN A 15 20.62 22.15 22.44
N ARG A 16 21.68 22.42 21.66
CA ARG A 16 22.54 21.38 21.09
C ARG A 16 23.49 20.74 22.08
N THR A 17 23.89 21.50 23.11
CA THR A 17 24.77 20.98 24.15
C THR A 17 24.04 19.99 25.05
N ARG A 18 22.74 20.23 25.30
CA ARG A 18 21.91 19.38 26.17
C ARG A 18 21.06 18.36 25.40
N GLY A 19 20.94 18.50 24.08
CA GLY A 19 20.12 17.62 23.24
C GLY A 19 18.62 17.74 23.55
N CYS A 20 18.16 18.91 24.00
CA CYS A 20 16.78 19.12 24.43
C CYS A 20 16.13 20.33 23.74
N LEU A 21 14.81 20.26 23.61
CA LEU A 21 13.97 21.40 23.22
C LEU A 21 13.46 22.06 24.50
N GLN A 22 13.52 23.38 24.59
CA GLN A 22 13.00 24.15 25.72
C GLN A 22 11.93 25.12 25.24
N ASP A 23 10.89 25.33 26.05
CA ASP A 23 9.90 26.39 25.82
C ASP A 23 10.36 27.75 26.39
N SER A 24 9.51 28.77 26.28
CA SER A 24 9.80 30.13 26.73
C SER A 24 10.00 30.25 28.24
N SER A 25 9.50 29.28 29.02
CA SER A 25 9.68 29.17 30.47
C SER A 25 11.00 28.47 30.86
N GLY A 26 11.72 27.92 29.88
CA GLY A 26 12.93 27.11 30.10
C GLY A 26 12.64 25.64 30.44
N THR A 27 11.38 25.21 30.37
CA THR A 27 10.99 23.82 30.64
C THR A 27 11.37 22.94 29.45
N GLU A 28 12.00 21.79 29.72
CA GLU A 28 12.37 20.84 28.68
C GLU A 28 11.15 20.09 28.14
N ARG A 29 11.02 20.06 26.81
CA ARG A 29 10.03 19.30 26.06
C ARG A 29 10.70 18.07 25.47
N PHE A 30 10.29 16.90 25.93
CA PHE A 30 10.87 15.64 25.51
C PHE A 30 10.66 15.39 24.02
N LEU A 31 11.75 15.09 23.32
CA LEU A 31 11.75 14.56 21.96
C LEU A 31 12.60 13.29 21.93
N ARG A 32 12.14 12.28 21.19
CA ARG A 32 12.96 11.10 20.92
C ARG A 32 14.22 11.50 20.14
N PRO A 33 15.34 10.76 20.25
CA PRO A 33 16.61 11.16 19.62
C PRO A 33 16.52 11.46 18.12
N LYS A 34 15.74 10.66 17.38
CA LYS A 34 15.53 10.86 15.94
C LYS A 34 14.63 12.06 15.64
N SER A 35 13.55 12.25 16.39
CA SER A 35 12.68 13.43 16.27
C SER A 35 13.43 14.73 16.60
N TYR A 36 14.31 14.70 17.61
CA TYR A 36 15.22 15.81 17.91
C TYR A 36 16.16 16.09 16.72
N ARG A 37 16.79 15.06 16.14
CA ARG A 37 17.69 15.22 15.01
C ARG A 37 17.00 15.78 13.76
N VAL A 38 15.76 15.36 13.47
CA VAL A 38 14.95 15.95 12.39
C VAL A 38 14.69 17.44 12.65
N LEU A 39 14.29 17.80 13.87
CA LEU A 39 14.07 19.20 14.24
C LEU A 39 15.36 20.02 14.16
N GLU A 40 16.50 19.43 14.49
CA GLU A 40 17.80 20.06 14.39
C GLU A 40 18.17 20.43 12.95
N VAL A 41 18.00 19.50 12.00
CA VAL A 41 18.25 19.76 10.57
C VAL A 41 17.31 20.84 10.03
N LEU A 42 16.03 20.81 10.42
CA LEU A 42 15.06 21.82 10.03
C LEU A 42 15.35 23.20 10.65
N ALA A 43 15.88 23.23 11.88
CA ALA A 43 16.26 24.46 12.55
C ALA A 43 17.56 25.09 11.97
N GLU A 44 18.48 24.27 11.44
CA GLU A 44 19.65 24.77 10.69
C GLU A 44 19.24 25.41 9.37
N ARG A 45 18.28 24.81 8.67
CA ARG A 45 17.77 25.28 7.38
C ARG A 45 16.47 26.06 7.56
N ARG A 46 16.34 26.81 8.66
CA ARG A 46 15.12 27.55 9.00
C ARG A 46 14.71 28.48 7.85
N GLY A 47 13.41 28.51 7.55
CA GLY A 47 12.84 29.25 6.43
C GLY A 47 13.04 28.59 5.06
N GLN A 48 13.85 27.54 4.95
CA GLN A 48 14.06 26.81 3.71
C GLN A 48 13.21 25.54 3.68
N LEU A 49 12.80 25.15 2.46
CA LEU A 49 12.15 23.88 2.22
C LEU A 49 13.22 22.78 2.23
N VAL A 50 13.06 21.80 3.11
CA VAL A 50 13.93 20.61 3.17
C VAL A 50 13.15 19.42 2.64
N SER A 51 13.72 18.72 1.66
CA SER A 51 13.09 17.54 1.07
C SER A 51 13.01 16.38 2.07
N LYS A 52 12.12 15.42 1.82
CA LYS A 52 12.04 14.20 2.63
C LYS A 52 13.37 13.43 2.58
N ASP A 53 13.93 13.27 1.39
CA ASP A 53 15.18 12.54 1.17
C ASP A 53 16.35 13.20 1.90
N ASP A 54 16.45 14.53 1.87
CA ASP A 54 17.49 15.27 2.62
C ASP A 54 17.35 15.07 4.14
N LEU A 55 16.11 15.08 4.66
CA LEU A 55 15.86 14.86 6.09
C LEU A 55 16.18 13.43 6.50
N VAL A 56 15.83 12.46 5.65
CA VAL A 56 16.15 11.05 5.85
C VAL A 56 17.66 10.85 5.85
N GLN A 57 18.36 11.34 4.83
CA GLN A 57 19.81 11.20 4.72
C GLN A 57 20.56 11.90 5.86
N ALA A 58 20.13 13.08 6.31
CA ALA A 58 20.77 13.82 7.38
C ALA A 58 20.54 13.22 8.79
N THR A 59 19.49 12.40 8.94
CA THR A 59 19.07 11.81 10.22
C THR A 59 19.42 10.32 10.33
N TRP A 60 19.46 9.61 9.21
CA TRP A 60 19.77 8.19 9.06
C TRP A 60 20.73 7.97 7.89
N PRO A 61 22.02 8.35 8.02
CA PRO A 61 22.96 8.30 6.90
C PRO A 61 23.24 6.89 6.38
N ASP A 62 23.12 5.86 7.23
CA ASP A 62 23.50 4.47 6.92
C ASP A 62 22.36 3.46 7.13
N VAL A 63 21.10 3.92 7.17
CA VAL A 63 19.92 3.07 7.45
C VAL A 63 18.76 3.46 6.55
N PHE A 64 18.24 2.51 5.79
CA PHE A 64 16.99 2.69 5.04
C PHE A 64 15.82 2.78 6.03
N VAL A 65 15.10 3.89 6.00
CA VAL A 65 13.92 4.12 6.84
C VAL A 65 12.70 4.36 5.97
N SER A 66 11.55 3.84 6.40
CA SER A 66 10.27 4.08 5.73
C SER A 66 9.81 5.53 5.88
N ASP A 67 8.98 6.00 4.96
CA ASP A 67 8.30 7.31 5.02
C ASP A 67 7.52 7.50 6.34
N ASP A 68 7.00 6.41 6.91
CA ASP A 68 6.35 6.37 8.24
C ASP A 68 7.27 6.86 9.36
N SER A 69 8.58 6.62 9.27
CA SER A 69 9.55 7.00 10.30
C SER A 69 9.74 8.52 10.38
N LEU A 70 9.80 9.18 9.21
CA LEU A 70 9.87 10.64 9.13
C LEU A 70 8.53 11.27 9.54
N ALA A 71 7.40 10.71 9.08
CA ALA A 71 6.07 11.17 9.45
C ALA A 71 5.83 11.10 10.97
N GLN A 72 6.30 10.03 11.63
CA GLN A 72 6.23 9.89 13.07
C GLN A 72 7.13 10.91 13.79
N CYS A 73 8.35 11.17 13.30
CA CYS A 73 9.22 12.21 13.86
C CYS A 73 8.56 13.59 13.78
N VAL A 74 7.92 13.93 12.66
CA VAL A 74 7.17 15.17 12.47
C VAL A 74 5.98 15.27 13.43
N SER A 75 5.25 14.17 13.63
CA SER A 75 4.14 14.11 14.60
C SER A 75 4.60 14.33 16.05
N ASP A 76 5.74 13.75 16.44
CA ASP A 76 6.32 13.99 17.77
C ASP A 76 6.73 15.45 17.96
N ILE A 77 7.36 16.06 16.93
CA ILE A 77 7.74 17.46 16.96
C ILE A 77 6.50 18.33 17.15
N ARG A 78 5.44 18.10 16.37
CA ARG A 78 4.17 18.84 16.52
C ARG A 78 3.57 18.69 17.92
N ARG A 79 3.62 17.49 18.49
CA ARG A 79 3.13 17.24 19.86
C ARG A 79 3.98 17.98 20.90
N ALA A 80 5.29 17.98 20.75
CA ALA A 80 6.20 18.66 21.67
C ALA A 80 6.09 20.19 21.60
N LEU A 81 5.82 20.73 20.40
CA LEU A 81 5.56 22.15 20.19
C LEU A 81 4.18 22.61 20.69
N GLY A 82 3.21 21.69 20.78
CA GLY A 82 1.88 21.98 21.29
C GLY A 82 1.14 23.08 20.50
N PRO A 83 0.08 23.66 21.09
CA PRO A 83 -0.69 24.74 20.46
C PRO A 83 0.16 26.00 20.16
N GLU A 84 1.15 26.29 20.99
CA GLU A 84 2.00 27.49 20.90
C GLU A 84 2.91 27.45 19.66
N GLY A 85 3.29 26.26 19.18
CA GLY A 85 4.04 26.09 17.94
C GLY A 85 3.20 25.71 16.72
N MET A 86 1.86 25.84 16.80
CA MET A 86 0.97 25.55 15.69
C MET A 86 1.28 26.49 14.51
N GLY A 87 1.84 25.93 13.43
CA GLY A 87 2.26 26.68 12.24
C GLY A 87 3.78 26.92 12.12
N LEU A 88 4.58 26.60 13.15
CA LEU A 88 6.04 26.67 13.05
C LEU A 88 6.60 25.57 12.15
N LEU A 89 6.00 24.36 12.15
CA LEU A 89 6.41 23.27 11.26
C LEU A 89 5.38 23.05 10.13
N ARG A 90 5.68 23.55 8.94
CA ARG A 90 4.81 23.44 7.75
C ARG A 90 5.17 22.21 6.92
N THR A 91 4.14 21.51 6.45
CA THR A 91 4.27 20.49 5.41
C THR A 91 3.96 21.14 4.07
N VAL A 92 4.86 20.99 3.11
CA VAL A 92 4.65 21.39 1.73
C VAL A 92 4.34 20.11 0.93
N PRO A 93 3.10 19.93 0.45
CA PRO A 93 2.68 18.70 -0.21
C PRO A 93 3.65 18.30 -1.33
N ARG A 94 4.00 17.00 -1.36
CA ARG A 94 4.91 16.38 -2.35
C ARG A 94 6.34 16.96 -2.40
N ARG A 95 6.71 17.85 -1.49
CA ARG A 95 8.01 18.55 -1.52
C ARG A 95 8.83 18.40 -0.25
N GLY A 96 8.20 18.40 0.93
CA GLY A 96 8.91 18.20 2.19
C GLY A 96 8.40 19.07 3.34
N TYR A 97 9.31 19.51 4.20
CA TYR A 97 8.99 20.24 5.43
C TYR A 97 9.79 21.53 5.55
N MET A 98 9.21 22.50 6.24
CA MET A 98 9.82 23.81 6.47
C MET A 98 9.53 24.25 7.90
N LEU A 99 10.59 24.64 8.62
CA LEU A 99 10.46 25.30 9.91
C LEU A 99 10.41 26.81 9.70
N VAL A 100 9.28 27.42 10.06
CA VAL A 100 9.00 28.85 9.95
C VAL A 100 9.06 29.47 11.34
N GLY A 101 9.56 30.70 11.45
CA GLY A 101 9.31 31.55 12.60
C GLY A 101 9.84 32.96 12.37
N PRO A 102 9.55 33.94 13.24
CA PRO A 102 9.99 35.32 13.09
C PRO A 102 11.53 35.39 13.10
N GLY A 103 12.13 35.94 12.04
CA GLY A 103 13.58 36.18 11.96
C GLY A 103 14.30 35.81 10.66
N SER A 104 13.64 35.76 9.49
CA SER A 104 14.36 35.79 8.21
C SER A 104 13.72 36.80 7.27
N GLU A 105 14.43 37.90 7.04
CA GLU A 105 14.19 38.84 5.95
C GLU A 105 14.09 38.09 4.62
N ALA A 106 13.02 38.35 3.87
CA ALA A 106 12.85 37.84 2.52
C ALA A 106 13.66 38.73 1.57
N GLU A 107 14.75 38.21 1.02
CA GLU A 107 15.40 38.79 -0.15
C GLU A 107 14.57 38.44 -1.40
N GLU A 108 14.10 39.49 -2.09
CA GLU A 108 13.34 39.40 -3.34
C GLU A 108 14.20 38.90 -4.51
N PRO A 109 13.69 38.00 -5.38
CA PRO A 109 14.39 37.64 -6.60
C PRO A 109 14.24 38.73 -7.67
N VAL A 110 15.39 39.17 -8.17
CA VAL A 110 15.61 40.11 -9.26
C VAL A 110 14.95 39.64 -10.56
N GLU A 111 14.11 40.48 -11.17
CA GLU A 111 13.56 40.27 -12.52
C GLU A 111 14.62 40.45 -13.62
N PRO A 112 14.67 39.57 -14.65
CA PRO A 112 15.32 39.89 -15.91
C PRO A 112 14.36 40.54 -16.91
N GLY A 113 14.77 41.71 -17.41
CA GLY A 113 14.03 42.54 -18.35
C GLY A 113 13.86 41.92 -19.74
N TRP A 114 12.63 41.99 -20.25
CA TRP A 114 12.28 41.59 -21.62
C TRP A 114 11.54 42.68 -22.41
N LYS A 115 11.54 43.93 -21.95
CA LYS A 115 10.97 45.06 -22.70
C LYS A 115 11.79 45.36 -23.95
N ARG A 116 11.26 45.06 -25.16
CA ARG A 116 11.39 45.90 -26.40
C ARG A 116 10.79 45.36 -27.72
N TRP A 117 9.86 44.41 -27.71
CA TRP A 117 9.40 43.77 -28.95
C TRP A 117 7.88 43.54 -29.05
N MET A 118 7.08 44.38 -28.37
CA MET A 118 5.64 44.50 -28.60
C MET A 118 5.23 45.96 -28.77
N ALA A 119 5.26 46.43 -30.01
CA ALA A 119 4.27 47.37 -30.51
C ALA A 119 3.66 46.67 -31.73
N TRP A 120 2.34 46.78 -31.92
CA TRP A 120 1.55 46.15 -32.99
C TRP A 120 0.97 44.74 -32.73
N THR A 121 0.33 44.47 -31.58
CA THR A 121 -0.77 43.45 -31.47
C THR A 121 -1.85 43.76 -30.41
N SER A 122 -1.84 44.94 -29.78
CA SER A 122 -2.45 45.20 -28.46
C SER A 122 -3.99 45.26 -28.35
N GLY A 123 -4.76 45.07 -29.43
CA GLY A 123 -6.22 45.13 -29.36
C GLY A 123 -6.90 43.78 -29.15
N LEU A 124 -6.51 42.78 -29.94
CA LEU A 124 -7.21 41.49 -30.01
C LEU A 124 -6.79 40.53 -28.90
N THR A 125 -5.53 40.59 -28.45
CA THR A 125 -5.04 39.74 -27.35
C THR A 125 -5.60 40.17 -26.00
N ALA A 126 -5.74 41.47 -25.72
CA ALA A 126 -6.33 41.94 -24.47
C ALA A 126 -7.82 41.55 -24.36
N ALA A 127 -8.58 41.65 -25.46
CA ALA A 127 -9.97 41.23 -25.49
C ALA A 127 -10.11 39.70 -25.37
N LEU A 128 -9.23 38.91 -26.00
CA LEU A 128 -9.20 37.45 -25.83
C LEU A 128 -8.76 37.05 -24.42
N ILE A 129 -7.79 37.72 -23.81
CA ILE A 129 -7.34 37.45 -22.44
C ILE A 129 -8.44 37.82 -21.45
N VAL A 130 -9.15 38.95 -21.64
CA VAL A 130 -10.29 39.32 -20.79
C VAL A 130 -11.46 38.38 -21.02
N ALA A 131 -11.82 38.05 -22.27
CA ALA A 131 -12.89 37.11 -22.58
C ALA A 131 -12.59 35.71 -22.02
N MET A 132 -11.34 35.25 -22.14
CA MET A 132 -10.87 33.97 -21.63
C MET A 132 -10.72 34.00 -20.11
N ALA A 133 -10.34 35.11 -19.49
CA ALA A 133 -10.35 35.30 -18.04
C ALA A 133 -11.79 35.35 -17.49
N THR A 134 -12.72 35.98 -18.20
CA THR A 134 -14.14 35.93 -17.84
C THR A 134 -14.73 34.55 -18.06
N LEU A 135 -14.31 33.82 -19.10
CA LEU A 135 -14.70 32.42 -19.30
C LEU A 135 -14.08 31.53 -18.21
N TRP A 136 -12.85 31.78 -17.79
CA TRP A 136 -12.13 31.05 -16.74
C TRP A 136 -12.64 31.38 -15.33
N LEU A 137 -13.16 32.60 -15.13
CA LEU A 137 -13.86 33.01 -13.90
C LEU A 137 -15.33 32.57 -13.88
N ALA A 138 -15.94 32.36 -15.05
CA ALA A 138 -17.31 31.86 -15.20
C ALA A 138 -17.38 30.33 -15.35
N GLN A 139 -16.25 29.67 -15.64
CA GLN A 139 -16.12 28.24 -15.39
C GLN A 139 -16.28 28.04 -13.89
N PRO A 140 -17.06 27.04 -13.43
CA PRO A 140 -17.04 26.67 -12.03
C PRO A 140 -15.59 26.33 -11.69
N ARG A 141 -14.92 27.27 -11.00
CA ARG A 141 -13.63 27.02 -10.35
C ARG A 141 -13.81 25.73 -9.61
N ASP A 142 -12.96 24.75 -9.91
CA ASP A 142 -12.91 23.42 -9.32
C ASP A 142 -13.74 23.42 -8.06
N SER A 143 -14.94 22.83 -8.15
CA SER A 143 -15.59 22.36 -6.94
C SER A 143 -14.50 21.54 -6.28
N VAL A 144 -13.93 22.05 -5.18
CA VAL A 144 -13.45 21.17 -4.11
C VAL A 144 -14.59 20.19 -4.03
N VAL A 145 -14.37 18.95 -4.48
CA VAL A 145 -15.40 17.93 -4.39
C VAL A 145 -15.63 17.85 -2.90
N GLU A 146 -16.68 18.53 -2.42
CA GLU A 146 -17.25 18.26 -1.12
C GLU A 146 -17.60 16.79 -1.26
N LEU A 147 -16.72 15.94 -0.73
CA LEU A 147 -17.00 14.53 -0.57
C LEU A 147 -18.40 14.50 0.02
N SER A 148 -19.33 13.88 -0.70
CA SER A 148 -20.68 13.77 -0.18
C SER A 148 -20.58 13.10 1.19
N ALA A 149 -21.54 13.33 2.09
CA ALA A 149 -21.52 12.66 3.39
C ALA A 149 -21.37 11.12 3.21
N ALA A 150 -21.91 10.58 2.11
CA ALA A 150 -21.73 9.19 1.69
C ALA A 150 -20.28 8.86 1.31
N ASP A 151 -19.62 9.67 0.47
CA ASP A 151 -18.21 9.46 0.11
C ASP A 151 -17.29 9.58 1.34
N GLY A 152 -17.57 10.53 2.24
CA GLY A 152 -16.87 10.66 3.51
C GLY A 152 -17.02 9.42 4.40
N ALA A 153 -18.24 8.88 4.50
CA ALA A 153 -18.51 7.64 5.25
C ALA A 153 -17.81 6.42 4.62
N VAL A 154 -17.75 6.34 3.28
CA VAL A 154 -17.01 5.28 2.58
C VAL A 154 -15.50 5.39 2.81
N VAL A 155 -14.95 6.62 2.80
CA VAL A 155 -13.54 6.84 3.15
C VAL A 155 -13.26 6.42 4.59
N GLN A 156 -14.09 6.85 5.54
CA GLN A 156 -13.97 6.45 6.94
C GLN A 156 -14.04 4.93 7.13
N ALA A 157 -15.02 4.27 6.50
CA ALA A 157 -15.14 2.81 6.54
C ALA A 157 -13.92 2.12 5.93
N ASN A 158 -13.37 2.67 4.85
CA ASN A 158 -12.14 2.16 4.24
C ASN A 158 -10.93 2.33 5.16
N GLU A 159 -10.80 3.45 5.88
CA GLU A 159 -9.74 3.65 6.87
C GLU A 159 -9.82 2.62 7.99
N LEU A 160 -11.03 2.29 8.48
CA LEU A 160 -11.23 1.26 9.50
C LEU A 160 -10.74 -0.13 9.05
N ILE A 161 -10.96 -0.49 7.78
CA ILE A 161 -10.59 -1.83 7.25
C ILE A 161 -9.19 -1.87 6.59
N THR A 162 -8.57 -0.73 6.27
CA THR A 162 -7.22 -0.65 5.66
C THR A 162 -6.12 -0.23 6.64
N ALA A 163 -6.46 0.43 7.75
CA ALA A 163 -5.52 0.63 8.84
C ALA A 163 -5.01 -0.75 9.30
N ARG A 164 -3.72 -0.83 9.63
CA ARG A 164 -2.94 -2.06 9.93
C ARG A 164 -3.46 -2.93 11.10
N ASP A 165 -4.69 -2.72 11.56
CA ASP A 165 -5.41 -3.41 12.63
C ASP A 165 -6.72 -4.08 12.15
N TRP A 166 -6.77 -4.54 10.89
CA TRP A 166 -7.79 -5.48 10.34
C TRP A 166 -8.04 -6.75 11.19
N ARG A 167 -7.32 -6.93 12.30
CA ARG A 167 -7.51 -7.97 13.32
C ARG A 167 -8.61 -7.65 14.34
N ARG A 168 -9.18 -6.44 14.33
CA ARG A 168 -10.28 -6.07 15.24
C ARG A 168 -11.62 -6.25 14.57
N ARG A 169 -12.38 -7.23 15.03
CA ARG A 169 -13.77 -7.47 14.61
C ARG A 169 -14.65 -6.22 14.78
N GLY A 170 -14.41 -5.43 15.83
CA GLY A 170 -15.16 -4.19 16.10
C GLY A 170 -15.00 -3.14 14.98
N ASP A 171 -13.79 -2.97 14.43
CA ASP A 171 -13.54 -2.00 13.35
C ASP A 171 -14.26 -2.44 12.06
N ASN A 172 -14.36 -3.76 11.81
CA ASN A 172 -15.13 -4.32 10.70
C ASN A 172 -16.64 -4.14 10.87
N GLU A 173 -17.17 -4.34 12.09
CA GLU A 173 -18.58 -4.12 12.43
C GLU A 173 -18.97 -2.63 12.31
N GLU A 174 -18.09 -1.71 12.73
CA GLU A 174 -18.29 -0.27 12.55
C GLU A 174 -18.28 0.11 11.07
N ALA A 175 -17.32 -0.40 10.30
CA ALA A 175 -17.28 -0.18 8.85
C ALA A 175 -18.55 -0.71 8.16
N GLN A 176 -19.04 -1.89 8.54
CA GLN A 176 -20.31 -2.44 8.06
C GLN A 176 -21.47 -1.48 8.32
N GLY A 177 -21.61 -0.98 9.55
CA GLY A 177 -22.70 -0.06 9.89
C GLY A 177 -22.69 1.23 9.06
N LEU A 178 -21.50 1.82 8.84
CA LEU A 178 -21.35 3.00 7.97
C LEU A 178 -21.76 2.69 6.53
N LEU A 179 -21.29 1.57 5.98
CA LEU A 179 -21.51 1.19 4.59
C LEU A 179 -22.96 0.76 4.34
N GLU A 180 -23.59 0.07 5.29
CA GLU A 180 -25.02 -0.30 5.25
C GLU A 180 -25.91 0.95 5.21
N ALA A 181 -25.58 1.98 5.99
CA ALA A 181 -26.29 3.26 5.93
C ALA A 181 -26.14 3.93 4.56
N VAL A 182 -24.93 3.93 3.98
CA VAL A 182 -24.68 4.52 2.65
C VAL A 182 -25.45 3.79 1.55
N VAL A 183 -25.46 2.46 1.53
CA VAL A 183 -26.17 1.71 0.48
C VAL A 183 -27.68 1.72 0.67
N ALA A 184 -28.17 1.92 1.89
CA ALA A 184 -29.60 2.12 2.16
C ALA A 184 -30.10 3.47 1.64
N ASP A 185 -29.33 4.55 1.85
CA ASP A 185 -29.66 5.89 1.36
C ASP A 185 -29.41 6.04 -0.15
N ASN A 186 -28.29 5.50 -0.64
CA ASN A 186 -27.90 5.52 -2.04
C ASN A 186 -27.56 4.10 -2.56
N PRO A 187 -28.58 3.33 -3.01
CA PRO A 187 -28.38 1.99 -3.56
C PRO A 187 -27.55 1.94 -4.84
N GLY A 188 -27.28 3.09 -5.48
CA GLY A 188 -26.44 3.22 -6.68
C GLY A 188 -24.96 3.47 -6.38
N HIS A 189 -24.56 3.58 -5.12
CA HIS A 189 -23.18 3.89 -4.74
C HIS A 189 -22.26 2.66 -4.91
N ALA A 190 -21.66 2.50 -6.09
CA ALA A 190 -20.80 1.35 -6.41
C ALA A 190 -19.64 1.15 -5.41
N GLY A 191 -18.95 2.22 -5.03
CA GLY A 191 -17.85 2.16 -4.05
C GLY A 191 -18.27 1.61 -2.68
N ALA A 192 -19.45 1.99 -2.17
CA ALA A 192 -19.96 1.51 -0.89
C ALA A 192 -20.31 0.02 -0.95
N TRP A 193 -20.92 -0.45 -2.04
CA TRP A 193 -21.17 -1.89 -2.25
C TRP A 193 -19.88 -2.70 -2.31
N ALA A 194 -18.83 -2.19 -2.97
CA ALA A 194 -17.54 -2.89 -3.03
C ALA A 194 -16.87 -2.97 -1.65
N SER A 195 -16.86 -1.86 -0.90
CA SER A 195 -16.33 -1.83 0.46
C SER A 195 -17.15 -2.71 1.41
N LEU A 196 -18.47 -2.77 1.26
CA LEU A 196 -19.33 -3.62 2.08
C LEU A 196 -19.07 -5.10 1.78
N GLY A 197 -18.91 -5.46 0.51
CA GLY A 197 -18.52 -6.82 0.15
C GLY A 197 -17.17 -7.24 0.75
N LEU A 198 -16.21 -6.32 0.81
CA LEU A 198 -14.92 -6.56 1.46
C LEU A 198 -15.06 -6.88 2.95
N THR A 199 -15.94 -6.22 3.71
CA THR A 199 -16.10 -6.51 5.15
C THR A 199 -16.61 -7.94 5.40
N TYR A 200 -17.54 -8.42 4.57
CA TYR A 200 -18.02 -9.80 4.64
C TYR A 200 -16.93 -10.81 4.21
N TRP A 201 -16.09 -10.45 3.24
CA TRP A 201 -14.96 -11.31 2.86
C TRP A 201 -13.89 -11.40 3.95
N LEU A 202 -13.64 -10.31 4.68
CA LEU A 202 -12.74 -10.33 5.84
C LEU A 202 -13.25 -11.28 6.93
N GLU A 203 -14.56 -11.33 7.20
CA GLU A 203 -15.14 -12.32 8.13
C GLU A 203 -14.86 -13.77 7.70
N VAL A 204 -14.87 -14.04 6.39
CA VAL A 204 -14.56 -15.37 5.85
C VAL A 204 -13.07 -15.70 5.96
N GLN A 205 -12.19 -14.72 5.71
CA GLN A 205 -10.74 -14.92 5.86
C GLN A 205 -10.34 -15.10 7.34
N HIS A 206 -11.10 -14.51 8.26
CA HIS A 206 -10.92 -14.66 9.70
C HIS A 206 -11.85 -15.73 10.27
N LEU A 207 -11.41 -16.99 10.20
CA LEU A 207 -12.15 -18.15 10.74
C LEU A 207 -12.65 -17.95 12.18
N ALA A 208 -11.95 -17.17 13.02
CA ALA A 208 -12.36 -16.84 14.39
C ALA A 208 -13.57 -15.91 14.50
N TRP A 209 -13.96 -15.22 13.42
CA TRP A 209 -15.10 -14.30 13.40
C TRP A 209 -16.42 -14.98 13.01
N GLY A 210 -16.33 -16.21 12.50
CA GLY A 210 -17.49 -17.06 12.20
C GLY A 210 -18.05 -16.88 10.78
N GLY A 211 -17.34 -16.17 9.90
CA GLY A 211 -17.73 -16.06 8.49
C GLY A 211 -17.60 -17.40 7.79
N GLY A 212 -18.65 -17.78 7.06
CA GLY A 212 -18.73 -19.03 6.34
C GLY A 212 -19.30 -18.85 4.94
N ARG A 213 -19.96 -19.88 4.43
CA ARG A 213 -20.49 -19.93 3.06
C ARG A 213 -21.47 -18.79 2.77
N ARG A 214 -22.28 -18.40 3.76
CA ARG A 214 -23.29 -17.36 3.62
C ARG A 214 -22.64 -15.99 3.47
N GLU A 215 -21.63 -15.71 4.28
CA GLU A 215 -20.90 -14.44 4.29
C GLU A 215 -20.09 -14.29 3.01
N MET A 216 -19.48 -15.37 2.50
CA MET A 216 -18.85 -15.36 1.17
C MET A 216 -19.86 -15.07 0.05
N ALA A 217 -21.05 -15.69 0.09
CA ALA A 217 -22.08 -15.44 -0.91
C ALA A 217 -22.54 -13.97 -0.91
N ARG A 218 -22.70 -13.37 0.28
CA ARG A 218 -23.02 -11.94 0.43
C ARG A 218 -21.90 -11.05 -0.10
N ALA A 219 -20.65 -11.37 0.23
CA ALA A 219 -19.49 -10.63 -0.27
C ALA A 219 -19.48 -10.59 -1.81
N LEU A 220 -19.66 -11.75 -2.45
CA LEU A 220 -19.74 -11.84 -3.91
C LEU A 220 -20.91 -11.04 -4.48
N GLU A 221 -22.12 -11.19 -3.94
CA GLU A 221 -23.30 -10.45 -4.40
C GLU A 221 -23.08 -8.93 -4.35
N MET A 222 -22.47 -8.43 -3.26
CA MET A 222 -22.21 -7.01 -3.07
C MET A 222 -21.15 -6.49 -4.05
N VAL A 223 -20.05 -7.20 -4.25
CA VAL A 223 -19.00 -6.76 -5.18
C VAL A 223 -19.46 -6.90 -6.64
N GLU A 224 -20.22 -7.94 -6.98
CA GLU A 224 -20.87 -8.08 -8.30
C GLU A 224 -21.82 -6.91 -8.58
N ARG A 225 -22.61 -6.53 -7.59
CA ARG A 225 -23.46 -5.34 -7.68
C ARG A 225 -22.65 -4.07 -7.88
N ALA A 226 -21.53 -3.90 -7.17
CA ALA A 226 -20.64 -2.77 -7.37
C ALA A 226 -20.12 -2.69 -8.80
N VAL A 227 -19.68 -3.82 -9.37
CA VAL A 227 -19.25 -3.93 -10.77
C VAL A 227 -20.40 -3.59 -11.74
N ALA A 228 -21.60 -4.14 -11.50
CA ALA A 228 -22.78 -3.86 -12.32
C ALA A 228 -23.22 -2.38 -12.30
N LEU A 229 -22.92 -1.66 -11.22
CA LEU A 229 -23.15 -0.23 -11.08
C LEU A 229 -22.03 0.64 -11.68
N GLY A 230 -21.03 0.05 -12.35
CA GLY A 230 -19.91 0.77 -12.94
C GLY A 230 -18.76 1.06 -11.96
N GLY A 231 -18.55 0.19 -10.98
CA GLY A 231 -17.42 0.27 -10.06
C GLY A 231 -16.06 0.29 -10.77
N GLY A 232 -15.10 1.02 -10.20
CA GLY A 232 -13.77 1.19 -10.79
C GLY A 232 -12.83 -0.02 -10.61
N ALA A 233 -11.54 0.20 -10.81
CA ALA A 233 -10.51 -0.85 -10.78
C ALA A 233 -10.56 -1.71 -9.49
N ARG A 234 -10.74 -1.07 -8.33
CA ARG A 234 -10.84 -1.76 -7.04
C ARG A 234 -11.99 -2.76 -6.96
N SER A 235 -13.17 -2.43 -7.51
CA SER A 235 -14.33 -3.33 -7.52
C SER A 235 -14.04 -4.58 -8.34
N HIS A 236 -13.46 -4.39 -9.53
CA HIS A 236 -13.05 -5.49 -10.38
C HIS A 236 -11.94 -6.33 -9.73
N ARG A 237 -10.92 -5.70 -9.12
CA ARG A 237 -9.86 -6.42 -8.42
C ARG A 237 -10.40 -7.27 -7.27
N LEU A 238 -11.26 -6.71 -6.41
CA LEU A 238 -11.89 -7.45 -5.32
C LEU A 238 -12.69 -8.64 -5.84
N LEU A 239 -13.48 -8.47 -6.91
CA LEU A 239 -14.23 -9.58 -7.49
C LEU A 239 -13.29 -10.67 -8.03
N ALA A 240 -12.19 -10.25 -8.66
CA ALA A 240 -11.19 -11.18 -9.17
C ALA A 240 -10.55 -11.99 -8.04
N GLU A 241 -10.10 -11.33 -6.98
CA GLU A 241 -9.53 -11.98 -5.80
C GLU A 241 -10.53 -12.94 -5.13
N MET A 242 -11.79 -12.52 -4.95
CA MET A 242 -12.82 -13.36 -4.34
C MET A 242 -13.12 -14.61 -5.19
N ARG A 243 -13.21 -14.47 -6.52
CA ARG A 243 -13.43 -15.59 -7.44
C ARG A 243 -12.21 -16.50 -7.56
N LEU A 244 -11.02 -16.01 -7.25
CA LEU A 244 -9.79 -16.80 -7.27
C LEU A 244 -9.54 -17.53 -5.95
N LEU A 245 -9.75 -16.85 -4.83
CA LEU A 245 -9.30 -17.25 -3.49
C LEU A 245 -10.44 -17.69 -2.57
N SER A 246 -11.66 -17.86 -3.08
CA SER A 246 -12.77 -18.36 -2.26
C SER A 246 -12.38 -19.70 -1.60
N PRO A 247 -12.60 -19.86 -0.29
CA PRO A 247 -12.40 -21.14 0.38
C PRO A 247 -13.48 -22.17 -0.01
N PHE A 248 -14.51 -21.75 -0.76
CA PHE A 248 -15.61 -22.58 -1.21
C PHE A 248 -15.45 -22.87 -2.71
N PRO A 249 -15.08 -24.10 -3.10
CA PRO A 249 -14.80 -24.45 -4.49
C PRO A 249 -15.88 -24.06 -5.49
N GLU A 250 -17.15 -24.21 -5.11
CA GLU A 250 -18.29 -23.88 -5.97
C GLU A 250 -18.49 -22.37 -6.21
N MET A 251 -17.81 -21.52 -5.44
CA MET A 251 -17.84 -20.07 -5.58
C MET A 251 -16.62 -19.54 -6.34
N ARG A 252 -15.62 -20.37 -6.60
CA ARG A 252 -14.46 -20.01 -7.44
C ARG A 252 -14.85 -19.99 -8.91
N SER A 253 -14.25 -19.08 -9.66
CA SER A 253 -14.39 -19.01 -11.12
C SER A 253 -13.14 -18.36 -11.71
N HIS A 254 -12.25 -19.16 -12.27
CA HIS A 254 -11.02 -18.65 -12.89
C HIS A 254 -11.28 -17.78 -14.13
N VAL A 255 -12.36 -18.07 -14.84
CA VAL A 255 -12.79 -17.29 -16.00
C VAL A 255 -13.21 -15.89 -15.55
N ASP A 256 -14.09 -15.81 -14.54
CA ASP A 256 -14.53 -14.51 -14.01
C ASP A 256 -13.39 -13.77 -13.32
N ALA A 257 -12.51 -14.49 -12.62
CA ALA A 257 -11.35 -13.90 -11.97
C ALA A 257 -10.41 -13.24 -12.99
N LEU A 258 -10.06 -13.96 -14.07
CA LEU A 258 -9.19 -13.42 -15.10
C LEU A 258 -9.83 -12.26 -15.86
N ALA A 259 -11.14 -12.34 -16.16
CA ALA A 259 -11.87 -11.25 -16.83
C ALA A 259 -11.86 -9.97 -15.98
N ASN A 260 -12.16 -10.10 -14.68
CA ASN A 260 -12.17 -8.96 -13.77
C ASN A 260 -10.77 -8.42 -13.47
N ALA A 261 -9.75 -9.28 -13.34
CA ALA A 261 -8.37 -8.81 -13.16
C ALA A 261 -7.87 -8.01 -14.37
N ARG A 262 -8.20 -8.45 -15.59
CA ARG A 262 -7.90 -7.69 -16.82
C ARG A 262 -8.66 -6.36 -16.86
N ALA A 263 -9.92 -6.34 -16.43
CA ALA A 263 -10.70 -5.10 -16.33
C ALA A 263 -10.07 -4.12 -15.33
N ALA A 264 -9.62 -4.60 -14.17
CA ALA A 264 -8.94 -3.77 -13.17
C ALA A 264 -7.68 -3.10 -13.74
N VAL A 265 -6.80 -3.87 -14.39
CA VAL A 265 -5.59 -3.35 -15.05
C VAL A 265 -5.92 -2.43 -16.23
N THR A 266 -7.03 -2.67 -16.95
CA THR A 266 -7.46 -1.78 -18.04
C THR A 266 -7.89 -0.41 -17.51
N ILE A 267 -8.54 -0.38 -16.35
CA ILE A 267 -9.01 0.86 -15.71
C ILE A 267 -7.86 1.61 -15.05
N ASP A 268 -6.98 0.88 -14.34
CA ASP A 268 -5.82 1.46 -13.65
C ASP A 268 -4.58 0.55 -13.82
N PRO A 269 -3.77 0.79 -14.88
CA PRO A 269 -2.64 -0.06 -15.24
C PRO A 269 -1.37 0.20 -14.42
N GLU A 270 -1.35 1.27 -13.61
CA GLU A 270 -0.19 1.66 -12.80
C GLU A 270 -0.31 1.24 -11.33
N ASP A 271 -1.46 0.70 -10.92
CA ASP A 271 -1.66 0.11 -9.60
C ASP A 271 -0.98 -1.28 -9.49
N PRO A 272 0.05 -1.43 -8.63
CA PRO A 272 0.75 -2.71 -8.43
C PRO A 272 -0.19 -3.84 -7.99
N ASP A 273 -1.23 -3.55 -7.17
CA ASP A 273 -2.15 -4.56 -6.68
C ASP A 273 -2.96 -5.16 -7.85
N ASN A 274 -3.40 -4.32 -8.81
CA ASN A 274 -4.14 -4.77 -9.99
C ASN A 274 -3.29 -5.69 -10.86
N LEU A 275 -2.04 -5.32 -11.09
CA LEU A 275 -1.09 -6.13 -11.85
C LEU A 275 -0.79 -7.46 -11.15
N ALA A 276 -0.62 -7.45 -9.84
CA ALA A 276 -0.30 -8.66 -9.08
C ALA A 276 -1.48 -9.64 -9.02
N VAL A 277 -2.71 -9.16 -8.89
CA VAL A 277 -3.91 -10.02 -9.01
C VAL A 277 -4.06 -10.59 -10.42
N LEU A 278 -3.79 -9.79 -11.46
CA LEU A 278 -3.76 -10.29 -12.83
C LEU A 278 -2.68 -11.36 -13.01
N ALA A 279 -1.47 -11.14 -12.53
CA ALA A 279 -0.40 -12.13 -12.58
C ALA A 279 -0.79 -13.44 -11.86
N GLN A 280 -1.44 -13.35 -10.70
CA GLN A 280 -1.92 -14.53 -9.97
C GLN A 280 -2.97 -15.29 -10.77
N ALA A 281 -3.94 -14.59 -11.38
CA ALA A 281 -4.96 -15.22 -12.22
C ALA A 281 -4.34 -15.87 -13.48
N LEU A 282 -3.36 -15.22 -14.11
CA LEU A 282 -2.62 -15.77 -15.26
C LEU A 282 -1.85 -17.04 -14.87
N ALA A 283 -1.11 -17.01 -13.77
CA ALA A 283 -0.33 -18.15 -13.29
C ALA A 283 -1.23 -19.36 -13.00
N LEU A 284 -2.34 -19.15 -12.27
CA LEU A 284 -3.27 -20.22 -11.88
C LEU A 284 -4.11 -20.76 -13.05
N THR A 285 -4.09 -20.09 -14.21
CA THR A 285 -4.78 -20.52 -15.44
C THR A 285 -3.83 -20.99 -16.54
N GLY A 286 -2.57 -21.30 -16.19
CA GLY A 286 -1.58 -21.89 -17.11
C GLY A 286 -0.92 -20.90 -18.07
N ARG A 287 -1.01 -19.59 -17.81
CA ARG A 287 -0.41 -18.53 -18.63
C ARG A 287 0.83 -17.96 -17.93
N SER A 288 1.76 -18.84 -17.58
CA SER A 288 2.91 -18.53 -16.73
C SER A 288 3.83 -17.46 -17.35
N ASP A 289 4.07 -17.48 -18.66
CA ASP A 289 4.88 -16.47 -19.34
C ASP A 289 4.29 -15.05 -19.21
N GLU A 290 2.98 -14.90 -19.43
CA GLU A 290 2.27 -13.62 -19.22
C GLU A 290 2.30 -13.22 -17.74
N ALA A 291 2.16 -14.19 -16.82
CA ALA A 291 2.19 -13.94 -15.39
C ALA A 291 3.54 -13.35 -14.94
N VAL A 292 4.65 -13.91 -15.43
CA VAL A 292 6.01 -13.44 -15.15
C VAL A 292 6.21 -11.99 -15.57
N LEU A 293 5.81 -11.64 -16.80
CA LEU A 293 5.91 -10.27 -17.28
C LEU A 293 5.08 -9.29 -16.44
N THR A 294 3.87 -9.72 -16.07
CA THR A 294 2.92 -8.90 -15.31
C THR A 294 3.39 -8.67 -13.88
N ILE A 295 3.86 -9.70 -13.16
CA ILE A 295 4.33 -9.54 -11.78
C ILE A 295 5.63 -8.74 -11.72
N GLN A 296 6.52 -8.89 -12.69
CA GLN A 296 7.71 -8.05 -12.78
C GLN A 296 7.36 -6.58 -12.97
N GLN A 297 6.27 -6.27 -13.69
CA GLN A 297 5.80 -4.89 -13.80
C GLN A 297 5.29 -4.38 -12.45
N ALA A 298 4.49 -5.16 -11.73
CA ALA A 298 4.02 -4.78 -10.39
C ALA A 298 5.19 -4.46 -9.45
N LEU A 299 6.18 -5.36 -9.37
CA LEU A 299 7.38 -5.19 -8.53
C LEU A 299 8.27 -4.00 -8.93
N ARG A 300 8.22 -3.54 -10.18
CA ARG A 300 8.93 -2.33 -10.60
C ARG A 300 8.22 -1.04 -10.17
N LEU A 301 6.89 -1.09 -10.06
CA LEU A 301 6.06 0.06 -9.70
C LEU A 301 5.97 0.27 -8.19
N ASP A 302 6.17 -0.79 -7.40
CA ASP A 302 6.21 -0.73 -5.93
C ASP A 302 7.66 -0.83 -5.40
N PRO A 303 8.24 0.26 -4.87
CA PRO A 303 9.57 0.22 -4.24
C PRO A 303 9.64 -0.62 -2.97
N THR A 304 8.48 -0.93 -2.35
CA THR A 304 8.36 -1.72 -1.13
C THR A 304 7.22 -2.74 -1.25
N PRO A 305 7.34 -3.74 -2.14
CA PRO A 305 6.27 -4.70 -2.37
C PRO A 305 5.84 -5.39 -1.09
N GLN A 306 4.53 -5.46 -0.88
CA GLN A 306 3.97 -6.27 0.21
C GLN A 306 4.34 -7.75 0.01
N ASP A 307 4.48 -8.53 1.09
CA ASP A 307 4.86 -9.95 1.05
C ASP A 307 4.07 -10.79 0.02
N TRP A 308 2.78 -10.49 -0.16
CA TRP A 308 1.93 -11.25 -1.09
C TRP A 308 2.32 -11.02 -2.56
N HIS A 309 2.91 -9.89 -2.93
CA HIS A 309 3.48 -9.67 -4.26
C HIS A 309 4.63 -10.65 -4.54
N HIS A 310 5.53 -10.82 -3.57
CA HIS A 310 6.62 -11.80 -3.66
C HIS A 310 6.10 -13.24 -3.70
N GLN A 311 4.99 -13.54 -3.02
CA GLN A 311 4.33 -14.85 -3.12
C GLN A 311 3.79 -15.11 -4.54
N VAL A 312 3.16 -14.12 -5.16
CA VAL A 312 2.70 -14.21 -6.56
C VAL A 312 3.88 -14.32 -7.52
N ALA A 313 4.98 -13.62 -7.26
CA ALA A 313 6.20 -13.73 -8.07
C ALA A 313 6.80 -15.13 -7.99
N GLY A 314 6.95 -15.68 -6.78
CA GLY A 314 7.41 -17.04 -6.57
C GLY A 314 6.54 -18.09 -7.26
N LEU A 315 5.20 -17.96 -7.16
CA LEU A 315 4.27 -18.80 -7.91
C LEU A 315 4.49 -18.70 -9.41
N SER A 316 4.56 -17.48 -9.95
CA SER A 316 4.69 -17.22 -11.39
C SER A 316 6.01 -17.78 -11.94
N TYR A 317 7.12 -17.56 -11.24
CA TYR A 317 8.44 -18.07 -11.63
C TYR A 317 8.50 -19.61 -11.57
N LEU A 318 7.95 -20.23 -10.52
CA LEU A 318 7.94 -21.69 -10.42
C LEU A 318 7.16 -22.32 -11.57
N LEU A 319 5.96 -21.79 -11.87
CA LEU A 319 5.11 -22.29 -12.95
C LEU A 319 5.65 -21.95 -14.36
N ALA A 320 6.51 -20.94 -14.48
CA ALA A 320 7.24 -20.65 -15.72
C ALA A 320 8.50 -21.52 -15.90
N GLY A 321 8.79 -22.44 -14.97
CA GLY A 321 9.99 -23.28 -15.04
C GLY A 321 11.27 -22.55 -14.61
N GLU A 322 11.16 -21.52 -13.77
CA GLU A 322 12.27 -20.75 -13.21
C GLU A 322 12.43 -20.95 -11.69
N PRO A 323 12.70 -22.18 -11.22
CA PRO A 323 12.65 -22.53 -9.80
C PRO A 323 13.71 -21.82 -8.95
N ALA A 324 14.87 -21.47 -9.51
CA ALA A 324 15.91 -20.73 -8.80
C ALA A 324 15.45 -19.32 -8.44
N ARG A 325 14.87 -18.59 -9.41
CA ARG A 325 14.29 -17.25 -9.20
C ARG A 325 13.10 -17.32 -8.23
N ALA A 326 12.26 -18.34 -8.35
CA ALA A 326 11.17 -18.56 -7.41
C ALA A 326 11.67 -18.75 -5.97
N ALA A 327 12.72 -19.53 -5.77
CA ALA A 327 13.32 -19.74 -4.46
C ALA A 327 13.98 -18.47 -3.88
N GLU A 328 14.60 -17.64 -4.73
CA GLU A 328 15.18 -16.36 -4.32
C GLU A 328 14.11 -15.38 -3.82
N GLU A 329 12.98 -15.25 -4.53
CA GLU A 329 11.86 -14.39 -4.10
C GLU A 329 11.20 -14.86 -2.80
N LEU A 330 11.02 -16.18 -2.65
CA LEU A 330 10.32 -16.75 -1.50
C LEU A 330 11.23 -16.91 -0.27
N GLY A 331 12.55 -16.95 -0.46
CA GLY A 331 13.54 -17.17 0.59
C GLY A 331 13.44 -16.20 1.77
N PRO A 332 13.38 -14.86 1.57
CA PRO A 332 13.23 -13.89 2.66
C PRO A 332 11.97 -14.11 3.49
N LEU A 333 10.90 -14.62 2.87
CA LEU A 333 9.63 -14.87 3.54
C LEU A 333 9.63 -16.17 4.33
N TYR A 334 10.27 -17.24 3.84
CA TYR A 334 10.08 -18.61 4.36
C TYR A 334 11.37 -19.36 4.74
N GLY A 335 12.56 -18.79 4.52
CA GLY A 335 13.85 -19.48 4.66
C GLY A 335 14.38 -19.66 6.09
N ALA A 336 14.01 -18.80 7.05
CA ALA A 336 14.58 -18.80 8.40
C ALA A 336 13.72 -19.50 9.47
N GLY A 337 12.81 -20.40 9.07
CA GLY A 337 11.86 -21.06 9.98
C GLY A 337 10.48 -20.41 10.04
N THR A 338 10.13 -19.63 9.01
CA THR A 338 8.96 -18.73 8.98
C THR A 338 7.67 -19.42 8.53
N PHE A 339 7.32 -20.55 9.13
CA PHE A 339 5.92 -20.96 9.19
C PHE A 339 5.22 -20.27 10.38
N ALA A 340 5.56 -19.01 10.69
CA ALA A 340 4.97 -18.25 11.78
C ALA A 340 3.72 -17.45 11.38
N ASN A 341 3.46 -17.28 10.07
CA ASN A 341 2.37 -16.45 9.56
C ASN A 341 1.10 -17.27 9.22
N ALA A 342 -0.04 -16.59 9.23
CA ALA A 342 -1.38 -17.15 9.01
C ALA A 342 -1.62 -17.71 7.60
N ARG A 343 -0.76 -17.39 6.62
CA ARG A 343 -0.84 -17.88 5.23
C ARG A 343 0.37 -18.76 4.94
N TRP A 344 0.20 -20.07 5.12
CA TRP A 344 1.30 -21.04 5.15
C TRP A 344 1.57 -21.75 3.82
N TRP A 345 0.57 -21.75 2.93
CA TRP A 345 0.67 -22.42 1.63
C TRP A 345 1.82 -21.94 0.74
N PRO A 346 2.27 -20.66 0.74
CA PRO A 346 3.40 -20.26 -0.11
C PRO A 346 4.75 -20.83 0.37
N GLY A 347 4.83 -21.32 1.61
CA GLY A 347 6.00 -22.09 2.07
C GLY A 347 6.14 -23.43 1.33
N TRP A 348 5.03 -24.03 0.88
CA TRP A 348 5.08 -25.21 0.01
C TRP A 348 5.62 -24.87 -1.39
N LEU A 349 5.29 -23.69 -1.93
CA LEU A 349 5.90 -23.20 -3.16
C LEU A 349 7.41 -23.00 -3.01
N PHE A 350 7.86 -22.51 -1.86
CA PHE A 350 9.28 -22.33 -1.59
C PHE A 350 10.02 -23.67 -1.55
N ALA A 351 9.50 -24.66 -0.82
CA ALA A 351 10.06 -26.00 -0.77
C ALA A 351 10.12 -26.65 -2.17
N ALA A 352 9.03 -26.55 -2.94
CA ALA A 352 9.00 -27.06 -4.31
C ALA A 352 10.00 -26.35 -5.22
N SER A 353 10.14 -25.02 -5.08
CA SER A 353 11.11 -24.22 -5.84
C SER A 353 12.55 -24.61 -5.53
N LEU A 354 12.90 -24.78 -4.25
CA LEU A 354 14.22 -25.27 -3.84
C LEU A 354 14.51 -26.65 -4.43
N ALA A 355 13.53 -27.55 -4.39
CA ALA A 355 13.69 -28.91 -4.90
C ALA A 355 13.97 -28.93 -6.41
N HIS A 356 13.15 -28.21 -7.19
CA HIS A 356 13.34 -28.07 -8.65
C HIS A 356 14.60 -27.29 -9.03
N ALA A 357 15.11 -26.43 -8.14
CA ALA A 357 16.41 -25.77 -8.29
C ALA A 357 17.60 -26.67 -7.91
N GLY A 358 17.37 -27.94 -7.55
CA GLY A 358 18.40 -28.90 -7.15
C GLY A 358 18.91 -28.73 -5.71
N ARG A 359 18.31 -27.84 -4.91
CA ARG A 359 18.67 -27.57 -3.51
C ARG A 359 17.91 -28.50 -2.55
N LEU A 360 18.03 -29.81 -2.79
CA LEU A 360 17.22 -30.84 -2.14
C LEU A 360 17.34 -30.85 -0.61
N GLU A 361 18.55 -30.67 -0.07
CA GLU A 361 18.77 -30.63 1.38
C GLU A 361 18.05 -29.45 2.05
N GLU A 362 18.03 -28.30 1.39
CA GLU A 362 17.32 -27.11 1.86
C GLU A 362 15.82 -27.31 1.79
N ALA A 363 15.32 -27.86 0.68
CA ALA A 363 13.92 -28.18 0.49
C ALA A 363 13.43 -29.15 1.59
N ALA A 364 14.21 -30.20 1.88
CA ALA A 364 13.90 -31.17 2.93
C ALA A 364 13.87 -30.55 4.32
N ARG A 365 14.76 -29.59 4.61
CA ARG A 365 14.72 -28.82 5.87
C ARG A 365 13.44 -28.01 5.99
N VAL A 366 13.00 -27.35 4.92
CA VAL A 366 11.75 -26.58 4.91
C VAL A 366 10.55 -27.50 5.15
N VAL A 367 10.44 -28.62 4.44
CA VAL A 367 9.36 -29.60 4.63
C VAL A 367 9.36 -30.13 6.07
N THR A 368 10.52 -30.57 6.57
CA THR A 368 10.64 -31.10 7.94
C THR A 368 10.23 -30.08 9.00
N ALA A 369 10.60 -28.80 8.82
CA ALA A 369 10.22 -27.73 9.72
C ALA A 369 8.73 -27.36 9.63
N ALA A 370 8.05 -27.68 8.53
CA ALA A 370 6.61 -27.45 8.35
C ALA A 370 5.77 -28.59 8.95
N LEU A 371 6.24 -29.83 8.83
CA LEU A 371 5.57 -31.03 9.35
C LEU A 371 5.41 -30.94 10.87
N GLY A 372 4.27 -31.38 11.39
CA GLY A 372 3.89 -31.23 12.81
C GLY A 372 3.35 -29.85 13.23
N HIS A 373 3.54 -28.80 12.42
CA HIS A 373 3.00 -27.46 12.70
C HIS A 373 1.80 -27.08 11.82
N ARG A 374 1.54 -27.86 10.76
CA ARG A 374 0.55 -27.55 9.72
C ARG A 374 -0.48 -28.67 9.53
N PRO A 375 -1.69 -28.38 9.02
CA PRO A 375 -2.70 -29.43 8.80
C PRO A 375 -2.29 -30.40 7.69
N GLU A 376 -1.58 -29.95 6.66
CA GLU A 376 -1.09 -30.81 5.58
C GLU A 376 0.19 -31.55 5.99
N GLN A 377 0.10 -32.87 6.11
CA GLN A 377 1.23 -33.73 6.47
C GLN A 377 1.72 -34.60 5.29
N THR A 378 1.00 -34.57 4.17
CA THR A 378 1.30 -35.37 2.97
C THR A 378 1.11 -34.55 1.70
N VAL A 379 1.72 -35.00 0.60
CA VAL A 379 1.53 -34.43 -0.73
C VAL A 379 0.05 -34.48 -1.12
N THR A 380 -0.65 -35.56 -0.78
CA THR A 380 -2.11 -35.64 -0.96
C THR A 380 -2.86 -34.58 -0.16
N GLY A 381 -2.46 -34.32 1.09
CA GLY A 381 -3.04 -33.25 1.91
C GLY A 381 -2.80 -31.86 1.32
N VAL A 382 -1.59 -31.60 0.78
CA VAL A 382 -1.30 -30.36 0.07
C VAL A 382 -2.14 -30.24 -1.20
N ALA A 383 -2.28 -31.32 -1.97
CA ALA A 383 -3.11 -31.31 -3.18
C ALA A 383 -4.56 -30.91 -2.88
N GLN A 384 -5.14 -31.39 -1.77
CA GLN A 384 -6.48 -30.98 -1.32
C GLN A 384 -6.55 -29.48 -0.97
N SER A 385 -5.51 -28.92 -0.36
CA SER A 385 -5.42 -27.47 -0.10
C SER A 385 -5.22 -26.63 -1.37
N PHE A 386 -4.71 -27.23 -2.45
CA PHE A 386 -4.48 -26.61 -3.76
C PHE A 386 -5.57 -26.93 -4.79
N ASP A 387 -6.70 -27.52 -4.39
CA ASP A 387 -7.84 -27.86 -5.27
C ASP A 387 -8.41 -26.65 -6.06
N GLY A 388 -7.97 -25.43 -5.74
CA GLY A 388 -8.28 -24.19 -6.48
C GLY A 388 -7.28 -23.77 -7.54
N LEU A 389 -6.27 -24.58 -7.84
CA LEU A 389 -5.35 -24.31 -8.93
C LEU A 389 -5.89 -25.01 -10.19
N ALA A 390 -6.49 -24.25 -11.10
CA ALA A 390 -7.14 -24.82 -12.30
C ALA A 390 -6.16 -25.47 -13.28
N ASP A 391 -4.90 -25.06 -13.28
CA ASP A 391 -3.86 -25.67 -14.10
C ASP A 391 -3.31 -26.96 -13.45
N GLU A 392 -3.85 -28.11 -13.85
CA GLU A 392 -3.38 -29.42 -13.39
C GLU A 392 -1.87 -29.63 -13.62
N SER A 393 -1.30 -29.04 -14.67
CA SER A 393 0.13 -29.16 -14.98
C SER A 393 0.98 -28.37 -13.99
N GLY A 394 0.58 -27.15 -13.67
CA GLY A 394 1.19 -26.35 -12.62
C GLY A 394 1.08 -26.98 -11.24
N LEU A 395 -0.07 -27.59 -10.92
CA LEU A 395 -0.23 -28.34 -9.67
C LEU A 395 0.75 -29.51 -9.60
N ALA A 396 0.91 -30.26 -10.70
CA ALA A 396 1.86 -31.37 -10.77
C ALA A 396 3.31 -30.92 -10.50
N ILE A 397 3.72 -29.74 -11.00
CA ILE A 397 5.04 -29.16 -10.73
C ILE A 397 5.23 -28.95 -9.22
N VAL A 398 4.26 -28.35 -8.54
CA VAL A 398 4.33 -28.09 -7.10
C VAL A 398 4.41 -29.41 -6.32
N LEU A 399 3.49 -30.34 -6.59
CA LEU A 399 3.42 -31.62 -5.87
C LEU A 399 4.67 -32.47 -6.10
N GLU A 400 5.23 -32.46 -7.31
CA GLU A 400 6.48 -33.15 -7.60
C GLU A 400 7.67 -32.55 -6.85
N GLY A 401 7.74 -31.21 -6.78
CA GLY A 401 8.77 -30.55 -5.97
C GLY A 401 8.71 -30.94 -4.50
N LEU A 402 7.50 -31.11 -3.95
CA LEU A 402 7.32 -31.58 -2.57
C LEU A 402 7.72 -33.04 -2.39
N ARG A 403 7.46 -33.92 -3.36
CA ARG A 403 7.96 -35.31 -3.34
C ARG A 403 9.48 -35.34 -3.35
N LEU A 404 10.11 -34.55 -4.22
CA LEU A 404 11.58 -34.40 -4.29
C LEU A 404 12.16 -33.85 -2.97
N ALA A 405 11.41 -32.98 -2.28
CA ALA A 405 11.76 -32.46 -0.95
C ALA A 405 11.52 -33.47 0.19
N GLY A 406 11.04 -34.69 -0.10
CA GLY A 406 10.83 -35.74 0.90
C GLY A 406 9.51 -35.66 1.67
N MET A 407 8.52 -34.93 1.16
CA MET A 407 7.18 -34.92 1.75
C MET A 407 6.50 -36.30 1.59
N PRO A 408 5.87 -36.85 2.65
CA PRO A 408 5.15 -38.12 2.55
C PRO A 408 4.02 -38.09 1.51
N GLY A 409 3.72 -39.23 0.87
CA GLY A 409 2.69 -39.36 -0.17
C GLY A 409 1.28 -39.05 0.29
#